data_AF-A0A392NPV6-F1
#
_entry.id   AF-A0A392NPV6-F1
#
_cell.length_a   1.000
_cell.length_b   1.000
_cell.length_c   1.000
_cell.angle_alpha   90.00
_cell.angle_beta   90.00
_cell.angle_gamma   90.00
#
_symmetry.space_group_name_H-M   'P 1'
#
loop_
_entity.id
_entity.type
_entity.pdbx_description
1 polymer ?
#
loop_
_entity_poly.entity_id
_entity_poly.type
_entity_poly.pdbx_seq_one_letter_code
_entity_poly.pdbx_strand_id
1 'polypeptide(L)'
;MIWCCQALADPYFKGLAKIEREPSCEPITQMEFEFEKRRVTKGEIRDLIFHEILEYHPQLNGTERTNFLYPSAVDQFDKQFTHLEETGGKSDPVVPLERKHASLP
;
A
#
# COMPACT_ATOMS: atom_id res chain seq x y z
N MET A 1 -28.73 -1.74 12.12
CA MET A 1 -27.38 -1.15 12.02
C MET A 1 -27.38 0.13 12.83
N ILE A 2 -26.62 0.15 13.92
CA ILE A 2 -26.35 1.37 14.68
C ILE A 2 -25.04 1.92 14.12
N TRP A 3 -25.02 3.19 13.72
CA TRP A 3 -23.79 3.84 13.23
C TRP A 3 -22.79 3.95 14.40
N CYS A 4 -21.48 3.84 14.15
CA CYS A 4 -20.45 3.86 15.22
C CYS A 4 -20.62 5.02 16.21
N CYS A 5 -20.99 6.21 15.73
CA CYS A 5 -21.24 7.38 16.58
C CYS A 5 -22.39 7.16 17.57
N GLN A 6 -23.41 6.41 17.17
CA GLN A 6 -24.58 6.11 18.00
C GLN A 6 -24.30 4.97 19.00
N ALA A 7 -23.32 4.09 18.71
CA ALA A 7 -22.84 3.09 19.66
C ALA A 7 -22.02 3.74 20.80
N LEU A 8 -21.25 4.79 20.51
CA LEU A 8 -20.47 5.52 21.51
C LEU A 8 -21.33 6.33 22.50
N ALA A 9 -22.59 6.61 22.14
CA ALA A 9 -23.57 7.24 23.03
C ALA A 9 -24.24 6.25 24.00
N ASP A 10 -23.93 4.96 23.92
CA ASP A 10 -24.50 3.94 24.80
C ASP A 10 -24.08 4.18 26.27
N PRO A 11 -25.00 3.98 27.24
CA PRO A 11 -24.69 4.12 28.66
C PRO A 11 -23.47 3.34 29.14
N TYR A 12 -23.12 2.24 28.48
CA TYR A 12 -21.91 1.46 28.72
C TYR A 12 -20.63 2.30 28.60
N PHE A 13 -20.59 3.26 27.65
CA PHE A 13 -19.43 4.12 27.41
C PHE A 13 -19.44 5.42 28.23
N LYS A 14 -20.35 5.57 29.19
CA LYS A 14 -20.42 6.76 30.03
C LYS A 14 -19.11 6.98 30.80
N GLY A 15 -18.43 8.11 30.52
CA GLY A 15 -17.13 8.45 31.11
C GLY A 15 -15.92 7.85 30.38
N LEU A 16 -16.14 6.98 29.38
CA LEU A 16 -15.11 6.45 28.49
C LEU A 16 -15.11 7.18 27.14
N ALA A 17 -16.29 7.45 26.58
CA ALA A 17 -16.43 8.20 25.33
C ALA A 17 -15.95 9.64 25.50
N LYS A 18 -15.12 10.10 24.56
CA LYS A 18 -14.56 11.46 24.56
C LYS A 18 -14.63 12.02 23.16
N ILE A 19 -15.69 12.77 22.89
CA ILE A 19 -15.94 13.43 21.58
C ILE A 19 -14.73 14.28 21.14
N GLU A 20 -14.08 14.98 22.08
CA GLU A 20 -12.87 15.77 21.80
C GLU A 20 -11.66 14.94 21.33
N ARG A 21 -11.64 13.62 21.59
CA ARG A 21 -10.59 12.69 21.19
C ARG A 21 -11.03 11.74 20.07
N GLU A 22 -12.24 11.92 19.56
CA GLU A 22 -12.85 11.08 18.54
C GLU A 22 -13.18 11.94 17.31
N PRO A 23 -12.14 12.48 16.62
CA PRO A 23 -12.38 13.29 15.43
C PRO A 23 -13.05 12.44 14.35
N SER A 24 -14.12 12.96 13.76
CA SER A 24 -14.71 12.39 12.55
C SER A 24 -13.80 12.67 11.36
N CYS A 25 -13.58 11.68 10.51
CA CYS A 25 -12.96 11.91 9.21
C CYS A 25 -13.87 12.83 8.37
N GLU A 26 -13.28 13.73 7.58
CA GLU A 26 -14.06 14.51 6.63
C GLU A 26 -14.70 13.58 5.58
N PRO A 27 -15.87 13.94 5.03
CA PRO A 27 -16.49 13.16 3.97
C PRO A 27 -15.54 13.04 2.79
N ILE A 28 -15.14 11.81 2.48
CA ILE A 28 -14.35 11.48 1.29
C ILE A 28 -15.23 11.73 0.06
N THR A 29 -14.69 12.44 -0.92
CA THR A 29 -15.39 12.82 -2.13
C THR A 29 -15.65 11.63 -3.04
N GLN A 30 -16.70 11.72 -3.86
CA GLN A 30 -16.99 10.65 -4.83
C GLN A 30 -15.85 10.45 -5.85
N MET A 31 -15.09 11.50 -6.14
CA MET A 31 -13.97 11.48 -7.09
C MET A 31 -12.83 10.56 -6.62
N GLU A 32 -12.55 10.55 -5.31
CA GLU A 32 -11.51 9.68 -4.71
C GLU A 32 -11.83 8.18 -4.86
N PHE A 33 -13.11 7.82 -4.97
CA PHE A 33 -13.54 6.43 -5.21
C PHE A 33 -13.73 6.08 -6.69
N GLU A 34 -13.46 7.02 -7.62
CA GLU A 34 -13.74 6.76 -9.03
C GLU A 34 -12.89 5.64 -9.61
N PHE A 35 -11.67 5.42 -9.10
CA PHE A 35 -10.81 4.34 -9.59
C PHE A 35 -11.44 2.96 -9.31
N GLU A 36 -12.15 2.79 -8.20
CA GLU A 36 -12.78 1.52 -7.82
C GLU A 36 -14.06 1.24 -8.63
N LYS A 37 -14.75 2.31 -9.08
CA LYS A 37 -16.01 2.20 -9.85
C LYS A 37 -15.81 1.77 -11.30
N ARG A 38 -14.57 1.74 -11.80
CA ARG A 38 -14.23 1.35 -13.17
C ARG A 38 -13.40 0.06 -13.15
N ARG A 39 -13.41 -0.67 -14.25
CA ARG A 39 -12.50 -1.80 -14.43
C ARG A 39 -11.11 -1.22 -14.67
N VAL A 40 -10.22 -1.39 -13.69
CA VAL A 40 -8.84 -0.92 -13.76
C VAL A 40 -7.94 -2.11 -14.12
N THR A 41 -7.02 -1.90 -15.06
CA THR A 41 -6.03 -2.91 -15.43
C THR A 41 -4.92 -2.99 -14.38
N LYS A 42 -4.18 -4.11 -14.36
CA LYS A 42 -3.03 -4.28 -13.45
C LYS A 42 -2.00 -3.14 -13.61
N GLY A 43 -1.80 -2.65 -14.83
CA GLY A 43 -0.89 -1.54 -15.12
C GLY A 43 -1.38 -0.23 -14.50
N GLU A 44 -2.67 0.09 -14.67
CA GLU A 44 -3.25 1.32 -14.11
C GLU A 44 -3.30 1.30 -12.57
N ILE A 45 -3.64 0.17 -11.92
CA ILE A 45 -3.58 0.05 -10.45
C ILE A 45 -2.17 0.33 -9.94
N ARG A 46 -1.17 -0.20 -10.64
CA ARG A 46 0.23 -0.03 -10.31
C ARG A 46 0.68 1.42 -10.47
N ASP A 47 0.22 2.10 -11.51
CA ASP A 47 0.53 3.51 -11.73
C ASP A 47 -0.15 4.38 -10.65
N LEU A 48 -1.38 4.04 -10.22
CA LEU A 48 -2.06 4.71 -9.10
C LEU A 48 -1.27 4.58 -7.79
N ILE A 49 -0.81 3.37 -7.44
CA ILE A 49 0.01 3.13 -6.25
C ILE A 49 1.31 3.94 -6.32
N PHE A 50 1.92 4.04 -7.50
CA PHE A 50 3.16 4.78 -7.67
C PHE A 50 2.97 6.29 -7.46
N HIS A 51 1.88 6.87 -7.96
CA HIS A 51 1.57 8.28 -7.73
C HIS A 51 1.36 8.57 -6.24
N GLU A 52 0.64 7.72 -5.51
CA GLU A 52 0.43 7.85 -4.07
C GLU A 52 1.76 7.86 -3.29
N ILE A 53 2.68 6.95 -3.63
CA ILE A 53 4.01 6.89 -3.01
C ILE A 53 4.78 8.19 -3.24
N LEU A 54 4.73 8.75 -4.45
CA LEU A 54 5.43 10.00 -4.78
C LEU A 54 4.80 11.23 -4.13
N GLU A 55 3.48 11.25 -3.99
CA GLU A 55 2.75 12.30 -3.28
C GLU A 55 3.11 12.31 -1.79
N TYR A 56 3.16 11.14 -1.16
CA TYR A 56 3.50 11.00 0.25
C TYR A 56 4.97 11.35 0.56
N HIS A 57 5.87 11.19 -0.41
CA HIS A 57 7.31 11.42 -0.25
C HIS A 57 7.82 12.56 -1.15
N PRO A 58 7.61 13.84 -0.78
CA PRO A 58 7.98 14.98 -1.61
C PRO A 58 9.48 15.06 -1.94
N GLN A 59 10.34 14.45 -1.11
CA GLN A 59 11.78 14.32 -1.35
C GLN A 59 12.15 13.41 -2.53
N LEU A 60 11.24 12.53 -2.97
CA LEU A 60 11.43 11.67 -4.14
C LEU A 60 11.07 12.39 -5.44
N ASN A 61 10.39 13.54 -5.36
CA ASN A 61 10.02 14.36 -6.52
C ASN A 61 11.16 15.30 -6.97
N GLY A 62 12.21 15.46 -6.16
CA GLY A 62 13.32 16.38 -6.40
C GLY A 62 14.62 15.67 -6.77
N THR A 63 14.93 15.62 -8.07
CA THR A 63 16.25 15.75 -8.75
C THR A 63 17.58 15.27 -8.13
N GLU A 64 17.61 14.49 -7.07
CA GLU A 64 18.75 13.65 -6.71
C GLU A 64 18.43 12.29 -7.31
N ARG A 65 19.24 11.92 -8.30
CA ARG A 65 19.18 10.77 -9.22
C ARG A 65 19.07 9.43 -8.48
N THR A 66 17.99 9.22 -7.74
CA THR A 66 17.71 8.01 -6.99
C THR A 66 16.94 7.07 -7.89
N ASN A 67 17.36 5.82 -7.82
CA ASN A 67 16.94 4.71 -8.66
C ASN A 67 15.48 4.29 -8.40
N PHE A 68 14.52 5.22 -8.46
CA PHE A 68 13.09 4.90 -8.58
C PHE A 68 12.73 4.62 -10.04
N LEU A 69 13.64 3.95 -10.75
CA LEU A 69 13.25 3.09 -11.84
C LEU A 69 12.37 2.02 -11.18
N TYR A 70 11.07 2.09 -11.46
CA TYR A 70 10.05 1.06 -11.25
C TYR A 70 10.49 -0.09 -10.33
N PRO A 71 9.91 -0.32 -9.12
CA PRO A 71 10.44 -1.22 -8.11
C PRO A 71 11.00 -2.49 -8.75
N SER A 72 12.33 -2.52 -8.97
CA SER A 72 12.96 -3.53 -9.84
C SER A 72 12.83 -4.94 -9.26
N ALA A 73 12.31 -5.04 -8.04
CA ALA A 73 11.82 -6.26 -7.43
C ALA A 73 10.83 -7.01 -8.33
N VAL A 74 9.90 -6.35 -9.03
CA VAL A 74 8.93 -7.08 -9.88
C VAL A 74 9.62 -7.75 -11.06
N ASP A 75 10.49 -7.02 -11.76
CA ASP A 75 11.33 -7.56 -12.83
C ASP A 75 12.29 -8.65 -12.31
N GLN A 76 12.81 -8.50 -11.10
CA GLN A 76 13.62 -9.52 -10.44
C GLN A 76 12.78 -10.77 -10.13
N PHE A 77 11.57 -10.63 -9.59
CA PHE A 77 10.68 -11.74 -9.32
C PHE A 77 10.21 -12.43 -10.60
N ASP A 78 9.89 -11.69 -11.66
CA ASP A 78 9.53 -12.26 -12.95
C ASP A 78 10.70 -13.07 -13.53
N LYS A 79 11.94 -12.55 -13.44
CA LYS A 79 13.16 -13.29 -13.84
C LYS A 79 13.42 -14.52 -12.97
N GLN A 80 13.17 -14.44 -11.67
CA GLN A 80 13.28 -15.59 -10.76
C GLN A 80 12.24 -16.66 -11.09
N PHE A 81 11.02 -16.24 -11.43
CA PHE A 81 9.92 -17.15 -11.75
C PHE A 81 10.15 -17.85 -13.08
N THR A 82 10.62 -17.15 -14.12
CA THR A 82 11.00 -17.77 -15.40
C THR A 82 12.17 -18.73 -15.26
N HIS A 83 13.18 -18.39 -14.43
CA HIS A 83 14.29 -19.30 -14.15
C HIS A 83 13.84 -20.56 -13.39
N LEU A 84 12.87 -20.45 -12.49
CA LEU A 84 12.31 -21.57 -11.73
C LEU A 84 11.47 -22.51 -12.62
N GLU A 85 10.76 -21.96 -13.60
CA GLU A 85 10.00 -22.74 -14.59
C GLU A 85 10.92 -23.49 -15.56
N GLU A 86 12.03 -22.88 -16.00
CA GLU A 86 13.05 -23.52 -16.83
C GLU A 86 13.84 -24.62 -16.10
N THR A 87 13.98 -24.54 -14.77
CA THR A 87 14.74 -25.49 -13.96
C THR A 87 13.90 -26.62 -13.34
N GLY A 88 12.70 -26.89 -13.87
CA GLY A 88 11.73 -27.91 -13.44
C GLY A 88 12.21 -29.38 -13.48
N GLY A 89 13.34 -29.70 -12.86
CA GLY A 89 13.92 -31.03 -12.79
C GLY A 89 15.23 -31.19 -12.00
N LYS A 90 15.89 -30.12 -11.52
CA LYS A 90 17.10 -30.27 -10.68
C LYS A 90 17.04 -29.33 -9.46
N SER A 91 16.92 -29.97 -8.30
CA SER A 91 16.89 -29.37 -6.97
C SER A 91 18.24 -28.74 -6.63
N ASP A 92 18.38 -27.44 -6.83
CA ASP A 92 19.44 -26.66 -6.18
C ASP A 92 18.83 -25.71 -5.12
N PRO A 93 19.57 -25.40 -4.04
CA PRO A 93 18.99 -24.75 -2.87
C PRO A 93 18.59 -23.32 -3.21
N VAL A 94 17.29 -23.03 -3.11
CA VAL A 94 16.77 -21.66 -3.16
C VAL A 94 17.39 -20.89 -1.99
N VAL A 95 18.35 -20.01 -2.28
CA VAL A 95 18.97 -19.14 -1.29
C VAL A 95 17.89 -18.16 -0.79
N PRO A 96 17.58 -18.13 0.53
CA PRO A 96 16.59 -17.19 1.05
C PRO A 96 17.07 -15.75 0.85
N LEU A 97 16.28 -14.95 0.15
CA LEU A 97 16.55 -13.53 -0.01
C LEU A 97 16.37 -12.86 1.36
N GLU A 98 17.46 -12.41 1.99
CA GLU A 98 17.38 -11.62 3.22
C GLU A 98 16.49 -10.40 2.99
N ARG A 99 15.35 -10.36 3.68
CA ARG A 99 14.54 -9.14 3.76
C ARG A 99 15.35 -8.14 4.60
N LYS A 100 16.09 -7.25 3.93
CA LYS A 100 16.70 -6.12 4.63
C LYS A 100 15.60 -5.13 4.99
N HIS A 101 15.14 -5.21 6.24
CA HIS A 101 14.31 -4.19 6.85
C HIS A 101 15.18 -2.93 7.00
N ALA A 102 15.01 -1.97 6.08
CA ALA A 102 15.58 -0.65 6.27
C ALA A 102 14.69 0.09 7.28
N SER A 103 15.05 0.02 8.56
CA SER A 103 14.54 0.96 9.56
C SER A 103 15.18 2.32 9.25
N LEU A 104 14.35 3.33 8.98
CA LEU A 104 14.83 4.71 8.93
C LEU A 104 15.18 5.18 10.36
N PRO A 105 16.22 6.03 10.53
CA PRO A 105 16.63 6.57 11.83
C PRO A 105 15.61 7.52 12.45
#